data_AF-A0A942ZTK6-F1
#
_entry.id   AF-A0A942ZTK6-F1
#
_cell.length_a   1.000
_cell.length_b   1.000
_cell.length_c   1.000
_cell.angle_alpha   90.00
_cell.angle_beta   90.00
_cell.angle_gamma   90.00
#
_symmetry.space_group_name_H-M   'P 1'
#
loop_
_entity.id
_entity.type
_entity.pdbx_description
1 polymer ?
#
loop_
_entity_poly.entity_id
_entity_poly.type
_entity_poly.pdbx_seq_one_letter_code
_entity_poly.pdbx_strand_id
1 'polypeptide(L)'
;MKKYVRLTAVALCFLMLVGCGGKKDMPQMEEEESITSVEIANPTLNTVKDEYMYSGTIQAAETVDVSAKVSGTVSATYYEVGDKVSKGAVLYKIDDTDYQNSLKSAQASLNSANAGVQSAKTGVDTANGATMETQLSSAKNTITNAQTALDTANKSLDDAKIALDKAQSDYDINKQLNEVGGVSDDTLNTYKNTLDNAQNSYTKAQLNVKSAQDSLTQAKTSYDILAKKTTAENTRKAKDSYNS
;
A
#
# COMPACT_ATOMS: atom_id res chain seq x y z
N MET A 1 -139.39 -95.95 0.80
CA MET A 1 -140.55 -95.03 0.99
C MET A 1 -139.98 -93.78 1.65
N LYS A 2 -140.13 -92.53 1.21
CA LYS A 2 -140.97 -91.80 0.26
C LYS A 2 -140.11 -90.56 -0.08
N LYS A 3 -139.94 -90.20 -1.35
CA LYS A 3 -140.67 -89.09 -2.00
C LYS A 3 -140.55 -87.80 -1.16
N TYR A 4 -140.00 -86.68 -1.59
CA TYR A 4 -139.77 -86.14 -2.92
C TYR A 4 -139.76 -84.62 -2.69
N VAL A 5 -139.28 -83.90 -3.69
CA VAL A 5 -140.01 -82.73 -4.19
C VAL A 5 -139.98 -81.55 -3.24
N ARG A 6 -139.03 -80.68 -3.50
CA ARG A 6 -139.17 -79.65 -4.55
C ARG A 6 -139.62 -78.40 -3.81
N LEU A 7 -139.45 -77.37 -4.60
CA LEU A 7 -140.31 -76.24 -4.60
C LEU A 7 -139.85 -75.24 -3.56
N THR A 8 -138.69 -74.65 -3.89
CA THR A 8 -138.59 -73.58 -4.89
C THR A 8 -139.24 -72.34 -4.36
N ALA A 9 -138.59 -71.31 -4.82
CA ALA A 9 -139.18 -70.05 -5.10
C ALA A 9 -139.08 -69.16 -3.89
N VAL A 10 -138.63 -67.96 -4.23
CA VAL A 10 -139.11 -66.77 -3.58
C VAL A 10 -138.34 -66.66 -2.25
N ALA A 11 -137.40 -65.76 -2.12
CA ALA A 11 -137.52 -64.45 -2.68
C ALA A 11 -136.37 -63.65 -2.11
N LEU A 12 -135.87 -62.78 -2.96
CA LEU A 12 -136.07 -61.36 -2.70
C LEU A 12 -135.30 -60.83 -1.50
N CYS A 13 -134.39 -59.97 -1.90
CA CYS A 13 -134.08 -58.75 -1.20
C CYS A 13 -133.17 -58.92 0.00
N PHE A 14 -131.94 -58.44 -0.19
CA PHE A 14 -131.63 -57.07 0.23
C PHE A 14 -131.58 -57.04 1.75
N LEU A 15 -130.41 -57.31 2.34
CA LEU A 15 -129.61 -56.23 2.90
C LEU A 15 -128.38 -56.82 3.61
N MET A 16 -127.24 -56.31 3.14
CA MET A 16 -126.20 -55.74 3.99
C MET A 16 -125.12 -56.63 4.61
N LEU A 17 -123.91 -56.11 4.40
CA LEU A 17 -122.64 -56.29 5.12
C LEU A 17 -121.91 -57.62 4.88
N VAL A 18 -121.03 -57.62 3.88
CA VAL A 18 -120.02 -58.65 3.67
C VAL A 18 -118.65 -58.10 4.09
N GLY A 19 -118.07 -58.72 5.13
CA GLY A 19 -116.71 -58.46 5.62
C GLY A 19 -116.06 -59.77 6.12
N CYS A 20 -115.61 -60.59 5.16
CA CYS A 20 -114.91 -61.90 5.26
C CYS A 20 -113.74 -61.92 6.29
N GLY A 21 -113.40 -62.97 7.06
CA GLY A 21 -113.68 -64.43 7.03
C GLY A 21 -112.79 -65.18 6.02
N GLY A 22 -111.87 -66.12 6.29
CA GLY A 22 -111.63 -67.05 7.40
C GLY A 22 -111.46 -68.50 6.88
N LYS A 23 -110.20 -68.95 6.63
CA LYS A 23 -109.63 -70.33 6.48
C LYS A 23 -110.55 -71.56 6.27
N LYS A 24 -110.39 -72.29 5.13
CA LYS A 24 -109.78 -73.66 5.01
C LYS A 24 -110.04 -74.37 3.65
N ASP A 25 -108.93 -74.77 3.02
CA ASP A 25 -108.61 -75.98 2.25
C ASP A 25 -109.55 -76.57 1.18
N MET A 26 -109.20 -76.30 -0.10
CA MET A 26 -109.15 -77.23 -1.26
C MET A 26 -108.53 -76.50 -2.50
N PRO A 27 -108.14 -77.19 -3.60
CA PRO A 27 -107.02 -76.84 -4.49
C PRO A 27 -107.40 -76.08 -5.78
N GLN A 28 -106.43 -75.40 -6.43
CA GLN A 28 -106.12 -75.43 -7.89
C GLN A 28 -105.18 -74.27 -8.33
N MET A 29 -104.03 -74.64 -8.91
CA MET A 29 -103.25 -74.07 -10.04
C MET A 29 -102.78 -72.58 -10.11
N GLU A 30 -101.46 -72.45 -10.42
CA GLU A 30 -100.70 -71.32 -11.03
C GLU A 30 -100.51 -69.99 -10.26
N GLU A 31 -99.28 -69.68 -9.80
CA GLU A 31 -98.32 -68.73 -10.41
C GLU A 31 -97.04 -68.58 -9.53
N GLU A 32 -95.92 -68.16 -10.14
CA GLU A 32 -94.51 -68.24 -9.68
C GLU A 32 -94.14 -67.50 -8.38
N GLU A 33 -93.25 -68.10 -7.56
CA GLU A 33 -92.39 -67.37 -6.63
C GLU A 33 -90.91 -67.57 -6.99
N SER A 34 -90.29 -66.45 -7.37
CA SER A 34 -88.89 -66.24 -7.76
C SER A 34 -87.90 -66.55 -6.63
N ILE A 35 -86.98 -67.50 -6.87
CA ILE A 35 -85.68 -67.51 -6.20
C ILE A 35 -84.72 -66.62 -7.00
N THR A 36 -84.41 -65.45 -6.46
CA THR A 36 -83.46 -64.52 -7.06
C THR A 36 -82.04 -65.06 -6.87
N SER A 37 -81.36 -65.37 -7.97
CA SER A 37 -79.93 -65.75 -7.95
C SER A 37 -79.10 -64.56 -7.47
N VAL A 38 -78.43 -64.74 -6.33
CA VAL A 38 -77.48 -63.76 -5.81
C VAL A 38 -76.06 -64.15 -6.20
N GLU A 39 -75.37 -63.25 -6.91
CA GLU A 39 -73.97 -63.41 -7.27
C GLU A 39 -73.10 -63.17 -6.03
N ILE A 40 -72.36 -64.20 -5.60
CA ILE A 40 -71.46 -64.13 -4.45
C ILE A 40 -70.02 -64.04 -4.95
N ALA A 41 -69.31 -62.97 -4.60
CA ALA A 41 -67.89 -62.81 -4.85
C ALA A 41 -67.08 -63.20 -3.60
N ASN A 42 -66.13 -64.12 -3.74
CA ASN A 42 -65.19 -64.48 -2.68
C ASN A 42 -64.01 -63.47 -2.68
N PRO A 43 -63.80 -62.68 -1.62
CA PRO A 43 -62.73 -61.69 -1.60
C PRO A 43 -61.36 -62.37 -1.49
N THR A 44 -60.40 -61.94 -2.32
CA THR A 44 -58.99 -62.31 -2.20
C THR A 44 -58.25 -61.27 -1.35
N LEU A 45 -57.56 -61.72 -0.29
CA LEU A 45 -56.71 -60.86 0.53
C LEU A 45 -55.46 -60.48 -0.27
N ASN A 46 -55.43 -59.25 -0.76
CA ASN A 46 -54.24 -58.62 -1.32
C ASN A 46 -53.77 -57.51 -0.39
N THR A 47 -52.45 -57.29 -0.32
CA THR A 47 -51.89 -56.15 0.44
C THR A 47 -52.31 -54.85 -0.25
N VAL A 48 -53.23 -54.11 0.38
CA VAL A 48 -53.57 -52.75 -0.01
C VAL A 48 -52.38 -51.86 0.36
N LYS A 49 -51.71 -51.30 -0.64
CA LYS A 49 -50.73 -50.25 -0.39
C LYS A 49 -51.48 -48.94 -0.21
N ASP A 50 -51.42 -48.38 0.99
CA ASP A 50 -51.88 -47.01 1.23
C ASP A 50 -50.85 -46.04 0.62
N GLU A 51 -51.02 -45.74 -0.67
CA GLU A 51 -50.26 -44.70 -1.35
C GLU A 51 -50.92 -43.34 -1.11
N TYR A 52 -50.32 -42.56 -0.21
CA TYR A 52 -50.74 -41.19 0.04
C TYR A 52 -50.00 -40.23 -0.90
N MET A 53 -50.74 -39.63 -1.84
CA MET A 53 -50.24 -38.54 -2.66
C MET A 53 -50.37 -37.22 -1.91
N TYR A 54 -49.23 -36.66 -1.52
CA TYR A 54 -49.14 -35.31 -0.95
C TYR A 54 -48.57 -34.36 -1.98
N SER A 55 -49.14 -33.17 -2.08
CA SER A 55 -48.54 -32.07 -2.82
C SER A 55 -47.59 -31.30 -1.90
N GLY A 56 -46.38 -31.05 -2.39
CA GLY A 56 -45.37 -30.27 -1.71
C GLY A 56 -44.51 -29.53 -2.70
N THR A 57 -43.94 -28.40 -2.29
CA THR A 57 -43.03 -27.61 -3.12
C THR A 57 -41.61 -27.89 -2.68
N ILE A 58 -40.73 -28.20 -3.64
CA ILE A 58 -39.29 -28.32 -3.37
C ILE A 58 -38.69 -26.91 -3.43
N GLN A 59 -37.96 -26.53 -2.38
CA GLN A 59 -37.19 -25.29 -2.31
C GLN A 59 -35.73 -25.58 -1.97
N ALA A 60 -34.83 -24.68 -2.40
CA ALA A 60 -33.42 -24.75 -2.06
C ALA A 60 -33.23 -24.57 -0.54
N ALA A 61 -32.35 -25.39 0.05
CA ALA A 61 -32.03 -25.27 1.48
C ALA A 61 -31.30 -23.95 1.81
N GLU A 62 -30.49 -23.43 0.88
CA GLU A 62 -29.80 -22.15 0.98
C GLU A 62 -29.79 -21.46 -0.40
N THR A 63 -30.02 -20.15 -0.40
CA THR A 63 -29.97 -19.31 -1.60
C THR A 63 -29.04 -18.13 -1.33
N VAL A 64 -28.17 -17.81 -2.29
CA VAL A 64 -27.29 -16.65 -2.24
C VAL A 64 -27.43 -15.83 -3.51
N ASP A 65 -27.62 -14.53 -3.35
CA ASP A 65 -27.64 -13.60 -4.46
C ASP A 65 -26.22 -13.19 -4.83
N VAL A 66 -25.87 -13.35 -6.11
CA VAL A 66 -24.56 -12.97 -6.64
C VAL A 66 -24.69 -11.63 -7.36
N SER A 67 -24.11 -10.58 -6.78
CA SER A 67 -24.08 -9.24 -7.36
C SER A 67 -22.67 -8.82 -7.75
N ALA A 68 -22.55 -8.04 -8.82
CA ALA A 68 -21.28 -7.41 -9.17
C ALA A 68 -20.89 -6.35 -8.12
N LYS A 69 -19.58 -6.26 -7.83
CA LYS A 69 -19.04 -5.23 -6.92
C LYS A 69 -18.91 -3.85 -7.58
N VAL A 70 -18.96 -3.81 -8.90
CA VAL A 70 -18.80 -2.59 -9.71
C VAL A 70 -19.98 -2.46 -10.66
N SER A 71 -20.43 -1.24 -10.88
CA SER A 71 -21.45 -0.93 -11.89
C SER A 71 -20.84 -1.01 -13.29
N GLY A 72 -21.57 -1.58 -14.23
CA GLY A 72 -21.17 -1.64 -15.64
C GLY A 72 -22.12 -2.49 -16.48
N THR A 73 -21.95 -2.40 -17.79
CA THR A 73 -22.73 -3.20 -18.74
C THR A 73 -22.15 -4.60 -18.85
N VAL A 74 -23.00 -5.62 -18.87
CA VAL A 74 -22.57 -7.01 -19.12
C VAL A 74 -22.17 -7.16 -20.59
N SER A 75 -20.91 -7.51 -20.84
CA SER A 75 -20.36 -7.74 -22.18
C SER A 75 -20.43 -9.19 -22.64
N ALA A 76 -20.43 -10.15 -21.70
CA ALA A 76 -20.63 -11.56 -22.01
C ALA A 76 -21.29 -12.32 -20.86
N THR A 77 -22.10 -13.31 -21.21
CA THR A 77 -22.70 -14.30 -20.30
C THR A 77 -22.14 -15.68 -20.64
N TYR A 78 -21.68 -16.44 -19.66
CA TYR A 78 -21.04 -17.74 -19.89
C TYR A 78 -21.89 -18.95 -19.51
N TYR A 79 -23.04 -18.72 -18.86
CA TYR A 79 -23.96 -19.76 -18.38
C TYR A 79 -25.41 -19.30 -18.53
N GLU A 80 -26.32 -20.27 -18.68
CA GLU A 80 -27.76 -20.05 -18.80
C GLU A 80 -28.51 -20.47 -17.52
N VAL A 81 -29.79 -20.09 -17.44
CA VAL A 81 -30.65 -20.42 -16.30
C VAL A 81 -30.84 -21.94 -16.23
N GLY A 82 -30.39 -22.54 -15.13
CA GLY A 82 -30.47 -23.99 -14.89
C GLY A 82 -29.12 -24.70 -14.96
N ASP A 83 -28.06 -24.03 -15.41
CA ASP A 83 -26.72 -24.62 -15.49
C ASP A 83 -26.09 -24.84 -14.11
N LYS A 84 -25.39 -25.97 -13.95
CA LYS A 84 -24.53 -26.21 -12.78
C LYS A 84 -23.19 -25.50 -12.96
N VAL A 85 -22.85 -24.63 -12.02
CA VAL A 85 -21.58 -23.90 -11.99
C VAL A 85 -20.66 -24.38 -10.88
N SER A 86 -19.35 -24.36 -11.13
CA SER A 86 -18.33 -24.69 -10.14
C SER A 86 -17.80 -23.44 -9.45
N LYS A 87 -17.27 -23.58 -8.23
CA LYS A 87 -16.65 -22.48 -7.49
C LYS A 87 -15.52 -21.85 -8.32
N GLY A 88 -15.55 -20.52 -8.46
CA GLY A 88 -14.56 -19.76 -9.22
C GLY A 88 -14.86 -19.62 -10.71
N ALA A 89 -15.97 -20.20 -11.20
CA ALA A 89 -16.41 -19.98 -12.58
C ALA A 89 -16.79 -18.51 -12.81
N VAL A 90 -16.39 -17.97 -13.96
CA VAL A 90 -16.79 -16.63 -14.40
C VAL A 90 -18.19 -16.71 -14.95
N LEU A 91 -19.16 -16.12 -14.26
CA LEU A 91 -20.57 -16.15 -14.68
C LEU A 91 -20.86 -15.09 -15.74
N TYR A 92 -20.32 -13.88 -15.54
CA TYR A 92 -20.53 -12.72 -16.38
C TYR A 92 -19.23 -11.95 -16.57
N LYS A 93 -19.03 -11.39 -17.76
CA LYS A 93 -18.00 -10.39 -18.03
C LYS A 93 -18.65 -9.01 -18.09
N ILE A 94 -18.09 -8.05 -17.37
CA ILE A 94 -18.49 -6.63 -17.46
C ILE A 94 -17.59 -5.97 -18.51
N ASP A 95 -18.11 -5.02 -19.29
CA ASP A 95 -17.29 -4.16 -20.16
C ASP A 95 -16.31 -3.36 -19.29
N ASP A 96 -15.01 -3.60 -19.48
CA ASP A 96 -13.94 -3.01 -18.70
C ASP A 96 -13.21 -1.87 -19.42
N THR A 97 -13.70 -1.41 -20.57
CA THR A 97 -13.04 -0.40 -21.41
C THR A 97 -12.72 0.89 -20.63
N ASP A 98 -13.67 1.42 -19.88
CA ASP A 98 -13.47 2.64 -19.07
C ASP A 98 -12.50 2.43 -17.90
N TYR A 99 -12.51 1.23 -17.30
CA TYR A 99 -11.57 0.86 -16.24
C TYR A 99 -10.14 0.70 -16.78
N GLN A 100 -9.97 0.09 -17.94
CA GLN A 100 -8.68 -0.03 -18.63
C GLN A 100 -8.14 1.35 -19.04
N ASN A 101 -9.01 2.23 -19.55
CA ASN A 101 -8.63 3.60 -19.89
C ASN A 101 -8.24 4.41 -18.64
N SER A 102 -8.98 4.27 -17.54
CA SER A 102 -8.65 4.88 -16.25
C SER A 102 -7.31 4.36 -15.70
N LEU A 103 -7.06 3.06 -15.80
CA LEU A 103 -5.79 2.44 -15.42
C LEU A 103 -4.62 2.98 -16.26
N LYS A 104 -4.79 3.05 -17.59
CA LYS A 104 -3.78 3.63 -18.49
C LYS A 104 -3.52 5.10 -18.18
N SER A 105 -4.57 5.88 -17.91
CA SER A 105 -4.47 7.29 -17.52
C SER A 105 -3.70 7.44 -16.20
N ALA A 106 -4.06 6.67 -15.17
CA ALA A 106 -3.37 6.65 -13.88
C ALA A 106 -1.89 6.22 -14.02
N GLN A 107 -1.60 5.22 -14.84
CA GLN A 107 -0.23 4.78 -15.12
C GLN A 107 0.57 5.86 -15.86
N ALA A 108 -0.04 6.57 -16.82
CA ALA A 108 0.59 7.68 -17.51
C ALA A 108 0.86 8.86 -16.54
N SER A 109 -0.08 9.17 -15.65
CA SER A 109 0.11 10.17 -14.59
C SER A 109 1.24 9.76 -13.63
N LEU A 110 1.30 8.50 -13.22
CA LEU A 110 2.39 7.97 -12.39
C LEU A 110 3.74 8.09 -13.10
N ASN A 111 3.82 7.70 -14.37
CA ASN A 111 5.04 7.80 -15.17
C ASN A 111 5.48 9.26 -15.33
N SER A 112 4.54 10.17 -15.58
CA SER A 112 4.81 11.61 -15.67
C SER A 112 5.31 12.18 -14.34
N ALA A 113 4.70 11.78 -13.22
CA ALA A 113 5.14 12.16 -11.87
C ALA A 113 6.55 11.64 -11.58
N ASN A 114 6.84 10.38 -11.91
CA ASN A 114 8.18 9.79 -11.75
C ASN A 114 9.22 10.50 -12.61
N ALA A 115 8.89 10.84 -13.86
CA ALA A 115 9.75 11.64 -14.72
C ALA A 115 10.01 13.03 -14.14
N GLY A 116 9.00 13.66 -13.52
CA GLY A 116 9.14 14.92 -12.79
C GLY A 116 10.08 14.81 -11.60
N VAL A 117 9.95 13.76 -10.78
CA VAL A 117 10.85 13.49 -9.65
C VAL A 117 12.29 13.27 -10.13
N GLN A 118 12.48 12.50 -11.21
CA GLN A 118 13.80 12.26 -11.78
C GLN A 118 14.43 13.54 -12.34
N SER A 119 13.66 14.38 -13.03
CA SER A 119 14.12 15.67 -13.55
C SER A 119 14.53 16.61 -12.41
N ALA A 120 13.72 16.69 -11.34
CA ALA A 120 14.04 17.47 -10.16
C ALA A 120 15.32 16.97 -9.46
N LYS A 121 15.50 15.64 -9.34
CA LYS A 121 16.70 15.03 -8.79
C LYS A 121 17.95 15.40 -9.61
N THR A 122 17.89 15.25 -10.94
CA THR A 122 19.00 15.63 -11.84
C THR A 122 19.31 17.14 -11.76
N GLY A 123 18.29 17.98 -11.64
CA GLY A 123 18.45 19.43 -11.47
C GLY A 123 19.22 19.78 -10.20
N VAL A 124 18.85 19.20 -9.06
CA VAL A 124 19.56 19.36 -7.78
C VAL A 124 21.00 18.83 -7.88
N ASP A 125 21.18 17.65 -8.49
CA ASP A 125 22.50 17.05 -8.65
C ASP A 125 23.44 17.91 -9.50
N THR A 126 22.92 18.52 -10.58
CA THR A 126 23.68 19.43 -11.46
C THR A 126 24.05 20.72 -10.73
N ALA A 127 23.09 21.34 -10.04
CA ALA A 127 23.33 22.55 -9.25
C ALA A 127 24.35 22.32 -8.13
N ASN A 128 24.26 21.20 -7.43
CA ASN A 128 25.23 20.80 -6.41
C ASN A 128 26.63 20.59 -7.00
N GLY A 129 26.73 19.93 -8.17
CA GLY A 129 27.99 19.69 -8.86
C GLY A 129 28.72 20.99 -9.21
N ALA A 130 28.03 21.90 -9.91
CA ALA A 130 28.59 23.19 -10.31
C ALA A 130 29.00 24.05 -9.10
N THR A 131 28.21 24.01 -8.03
CA THR A 131 28.50 24.74 -6.79
C THR A 131 29.74 24.16 -6.09
N MET A 132 29.85 22.83 -6.00
CA MET A 132 31.00 22.17 -5.37
C MET A 132 32.30 22.44 -6.12
N GLU A 133 32.30 22.42 -7.44
CA GLU A 133 33.49 22.71 -8.25
C GLU A 133 33.96 24.17 -8.05
N THR A 134 33.02 25.12 -8.07
CA THR A 134 33.30 26.54 -7.81
C THR A 134 33.85 26.75 -6.39
N GLN A 135 33.27 26.08 -5.39
CA GLN A 135 33.73 26.13 -4.00
C GLN A 135 35.14 25.54 -3.86
N LEU A 136 35.44 24.42 -4.52
CA LEU A 136 36.74 23.77 -4.46
C LEU A 136 37.83 24.64 -5.11
N SER A 137 37.52 25.25 -6.24
CA SER A 137 38.42 26.20 -6.92
C SER A 137 38.71 27.43 -6.04
N SER A 138 37.68 27.99 -5.40
CA SER A 138 37.80 29.13 -4.49
C SER A 138 38.63 28.78 -3.24
N ALA A 139 38.44 27.58 -2.68
CA ALA A 139 39.24 27.08 -1.56
C ALA A 139 40.71 26.88 -1.95
N LYS A 140 40.98 26.40 -3.17
CA LYS A 140 42.35 26.28 -3.69
C LYS A 140 43.02 27.65 -3.82
N ASN A 141 42.31 28.66 -4.32
CA ASN A 141 42.81 30.04 -4.36
C ASN A 141 43.11 30.58 -2.95
N THR A 142 42.27 30.24 -1.97
CA THR A 142 42.48 30.61 -0.57
C THR A 142 43.78 30.01 -0.01
N ILE A 143 44.08 28.74 -0.33
CA ILE A 143 45.36 28.11 0.03
C ILE A 143 46.53 28.86 -0.61
N THR A 144 46.45 29.18 -1.91
CA THR A 144 47.50 29.92 -2.61
C THR A 144 47.77 31.27 -1.95
N ASN A 145 46.71 32.03 -1.64
CA ASN A 145 46.84 33.34 -0.99
C ASN A 145 47.43 33.21 0.43
N ALA A 146 47.00 32.21 1.21
CA ALA A 146 47.54 31.96 2.53
C ALA A 146 49.02 31.55 2.49
N GLN A 147 49.43 30.79 1.46
CA GLN A 147 50.83 30.45 1.24
C GLN A 147 51.66 31.68 0.92
N THR A 148 51.20 32.55 0.01
CA THR A 148 51.88 33.81 -0.30
C THR A 148 52.00 34.73 0.92
N ALA A 149 50.98 34.77 1.78
CA ALA A 149 51.02 35.52 3.03
C ALA A 149 52.05 34.94 4.01
N LEU A 150 52.16 33.61 4.11
CA LEU A 150 53.19 32.94 4.91
C LEU A 150 54.59 33.24 4.39
N ASP A 151 54.81 33.17 3.08
CA ASP A 151 56.11 33.47 2.46
C ASP A 151 56.52 34.93 2.74
N THR A 152 55.57 35.85 2.65
CA THR A 152 55.78 37.28 3.00
C THR A 152 56.11 37.47 4.49
N ALA A 153 55.41 36.76 5.37
CA ALA A 153 55.67 36.80 6.80
C ALA A 153 57.06 36.23 7.14
N ASN A 154 57.47 35.13 6.49
CA ASN A 154 58.80 34.55 6.65
C ASN A 154 59.89 35.51 6.21
N LYS A 155 59.74 36.17 5.05
CA LYS A 155 60.68 37.20 4.61
C LYS A 155 60.78 38.35 5.64
N SER A 156 59.64 38.77 6.20
CA SER A 156 59.63 39.81 7.23
C SER A 156 60.32 39.36 8.53
N LEU A 157 60.23 38.08 8.87
CA LEU A 157 60.95 37.48 10.00
C LEU A 157 62.46 37.45 9.75
N ASP A 158 62.88 37.09 8.55
CA ASP A 158 64.30 37.11 8.16
C ASP A 158 64.87 38.53 8.21
N ASP A 159 64.14 39.51 7.66
CA ASP A 159 64.52 40.93 7.71
C ASP A 159 64.62 41.42 9.18
N ALA A 160 63.67 41.04 10.04
CA ALA A 160 63.70 41.37 11.47
C ALA A 160 64.86 40.68 12.23
N LYS A 161 65.21 39.45 11.84
CA LYS A 161 66.33 38.71 12.39
C LYS A 161 67.66 39.38 12.06
N ILE A 162 67.85 39.79 10.81
CA ILE A 162 69.04 40.53 10.38
C ILE A 162 69.19 41.83 11.19
N ALA A 163 68.09 42.56 11.41
CA ALA A 163 68.10 43.77 12.22
C ALA A 163 68.45 43.50 13.70
N LEU A 164 67.94 42.41 14.27
CA LEU A 164 68.28 41.96 15.62
C LEU A 164 69.77 41.60 15.74
N ASP A 165 70.29 40.79 14.82
CA ASP A 165 71.68 40.36 14.82
C ASP A 165 72.63 41.58 14.71
N LYS A 166 72.26 42.58 13.90
CA LYS A 166 72.99 43.84 13.81
C LYS A 166 72.94 44.63 15.13
N ALA A 167 71.75 44.81 15.72
CA ALA A 167 71.60 45.56 16.96
C ALA A 167 72.34 44.90 18.13
N GLN A 168 72.38 43.57 18.16
CA GLN A 168 73.14 42.78 19.13
C GLN A 168 74.65 43.03 18.97
N SER A 169 75.16 42.96 17.74
CA SER A 169 76.57 43.21 17.44
C SER A 169 76.99 44.64 17.83
N ASP A 170 76.16 45.63 17.50
CA ASP A 170 76.41 47.04 17.84
C ASP A 170 76.44 47.23 19.37
N TYR A 171 75.53 46.58 20.11
CA TYR A 171 75.52 46.62 21.58
C TYR A 171 76.77 45.95 22.18
N ASP A 172 77.16 44.78 21.69
CA ASP A 172 78.31 44.03 22.21
C ASP A 172 79.62 44.79 22.02
N ILE A 173 79.81 45.42 20.85
CA ILE A 173 80.98 46.27 20.57
C ILE A 173 81.01 47.48 21.52
N ASN A 174 79.87 48.17 21.69
CA ASN A 174 79.81 49.35 22.56
C ASN A 174 79.94 49.00 24.04
N LYS A 175 79.50 47.81 24.45
CA LYS A 175 79.71 47.31 25.81
C LYS A 175 81.20 47.13 26.10
N GLN A 176 81.94 46.49 25.19
CA GLN A 176 83.40 46.33 25.33
C GLN A 176 84.12 47.69 25.34
N LEU A 177 83.68 48.64 24.51
CA LEU A 177 84.24 50.00 24.51
C LEU A 177 83.94 50.75 25.82
N ASN A 178 82.76 50.59 26.39
CA ASN A 178 82.39 51.22 27.67
C ASN A 178 83.28 50.70 28.82
N GLU A 179 83.56 49.40 28.85
CA GLU A 179 84.43 48.76 29.85
C GLU A 179 85.86 49.33 29.84
N VAL A 180 86.35 49.80 28.69
CA VAL A 180 87.66 50.47 28.55
C VAL A 180 87.58 52.01 28.57
N GLY A 181 86.41 52.58 28.88
CA GLY A 181 86.18 54.03 28.94
C GLY A 181 86.05 54.74 27.59
N GLY A 182 85.85 53.99 26.50
CA GLY A 182 85.73 54.51 25.12
C GLY A 182 84.34 55.05 24.75
N VAL A 183 83.28 54.69 25.47
CA VAL A 183 81.92 55.26 25.31
C VAL A 183 81.23 55.46 26.66
N SER A 184 80.29 56.40 26.73
CA SER A 184 79.54 56.72 27.96
C SER A 184 78.42 55.71 28.25
N ASP A 185 77.97 55.64 29.52
CA ASP A 185 76.86 54.78 29.94
C ASP A 185 75.54 55.14 29.22
N ASP A 186 75.31 56.43 28.96
CA ASP A 186 74.13 56.91 28.21
C ASP A 186 74.15 56.40 26.76
N THR A 187 75.34 56.36 26.15
CA THR A 187 75.55 55.77 24.82
C THR A 187 75.25 54.28 24.84
N LEU A 188 75.79 53.54 25.81
CA LEU A 188 75.53 52.10 25.96
C LEU A 188 74.03 51.80 26.18
N ASN A 189 73.35 52.60 26.99
CA ASN A 189 71.90 52.47 27.21
C ASN A 189 71.09 52.73 25.93
N THR A 190 71.55 53.63 25.05
CA THR A 190 70.91 53.85 23.73
C THR A 190 71.00 52.62 22.84
N TYR A 191 72.15 51.94 22.81
CA TYR A 191 72.30 50.68 22.07
C TYR A 191 71.50 49.55 22.70
N LYS A 192 71.43 49.47 24.04
CA LYS A 192 70.56 48.53 24.74
C LYS A 192 69.10 48.70 24.35
N ASN A 193 68.59 49.94 24.37
CA ASN A 193 67.21 50.23 23.94
C ASN A 193 66.99 49.86 22.46
N THR A 194 67.99 50.04 21.61
CA THR A 194 67.92 49.64 20.19
C THR A 194 67.84 48.12 20.04
N LEU A 195 68.64 47.37 20.80
CA LEU A 195 68.57 45.91 20.87
C LEU A 195 67.20 45.44 21.36
N ASP A 196 66.69 45.99 22.45
CA ASP A 196 65.36 45.63 22.99
C ASP A 196 64.25 45.90 21.95
N ASN A 197 64.32 47.00 21.21
CA ASN A 197 63.38 47.31 20.13
C ASN A 197 63.49 46.32 18.95
N ALA A 198 64.70 45.92 18.57
CA ALA A 198 64.91 44.93 17.53
C ALA A 198 64.39 43.54 17.97
N GLN A 199 64.63 43.16 19.23
CA GLN A 199 64.12 41.92 19.82
C GLN A 199 62.60 41.88 19.81
N ASN A 200 61.95 42.98 20.21
CA ASN A 200 60.50 43.12 20.16
C ASN A 200 59.95 43.00 18.73
N SER A 201 60.67 43.56 17.75
CA SER A 201 60.31 43.47 16.32
C SER A 201 60.43 42.04 15.79
N TYR A 202 61.50 41.33 16.16
CA TYR A 202 61.70 39.92 15.83
C TYR A 202 60.60 39.03 16.43
N THR A 203 60.27 39.21 17.72
CA THR A 203 59.17 38.47 18.36
C THR A 203 57.81 38.73 17.67
N LYS A 204 57.52 39.97 17.28
CA LYS A 204 56.30 40.28 16.51
C LYS A 204 56.29 39.59 15.14
N ALA A 205 57.43 39.56 14.45
CA ALA A 205 57.53 38.87 13.17
C ALA A 205 57.33 37.34 13.31
N GLN A 206 57.85 36.73 14.39
CA GLN A 206 57.59 35.31 14.69
C GLN A 206 56.10 35.03 14.90
N LEU A 207 55.41 35.89 15.66
CA LEU A 207 53.97 35.77 15.87
C LEU A 207 53.18 35.90 14.56
N ASN A 208 53.61 36.81 13.67
CA ASN A 208 53.00 36.96 12.35
C ASN A 208 53.19 35.72 11.48
N VAL A 209 54.38 35.11 11.48
CA VAL A 209 54.64 33.82 10.80
C VAL A 209 53.73 32.74 11.36
N LYS A 210 53.61 32.64 12.69
CA LYS A 210 52.75 31.64 13.33
C LYS A 210 51.27 31.83 12.94
N SER A 211 50.78 33.06 12.96
CA SER A 211 49.43 33.41 12.52
C SER A 211 49.17 33.06 11.04
N ALA A 212 50.15 33.31 10.16
CA ALA A 212 50.06 32.96 8.74
C ALA A 212 50.08 31.43 8.52
N GLN A 213 50.89 30.68 9.29
CA GLN A 213 50.89 29.22 9.28
C GLN A 213 49.55 28.63 9.73
N ASP A 214 48.96 29.19 10.78
CA ASP A 214 47.67 28.74 11.28
C ASP A 214 46.57 29.02 10.25
N SER A 215 46.62 30.19 9.60
CA SER A 215 45.71 30.54 8.49
C SER A 215 45.84 29.58 7.30
N LEU A 216 47.08 29.20 6.92
CA LEU A 216 47.32 28.22 5.87
C LEU A 216 46.79 26.83 6.26
N THR A 217 46.98 26.43 7.51
CA THR A 217 46.46 25.15 8.04
C THR A 217 44.94 25.11 8.00
N GLN A 218 44.28 26.21 8.39
CA GLN A 218 42.83 26.34 8.33
C GLN A 218 42.31 26.30 6.88
N ALA A 219 43.00 26.96 5.95
CA ALA A 219 42.66 26.94 4.53
C ALA A 219 42.76 25.52 3.95
N LYS A 220 43.85 24.79 4.25
CA LYS A 220 44.02 23.38 3.84
C LYS A 220 42.95 22.46 4.42
N THR A 221 42.66 22.61 5.71
CA THR A 221 41.60 21.82 6.38
C THR A 221 40.23 22.05 5.73
N SER A 222 39.91 23.31 5.43
CA SER A 222 38.65 23.68 4.78
C SER A 222 38.55 23.07 3.38
N TYR A 223 39.64 23.10 2.61
CA TYR A 223 39.73 22.43 1.31
C TYR A 223 39.53 20.92 1.42
N ASP A 224 40.16 20.25 2.37
CA ASP A 224 40.05 18.80 2.55
C ASP A 224 38.62 18.38 2.90
N ILE A 225 37.92 19.16 3.73
CA ILE A 225 36.51 18.93 4.06
C ILE A 225 35.65 19.03 2.80
N LEU A 226 35.85 20.07 1.99
CA LEU A 226 35.12 20.24 0.72
C LEU A 226 35.43 19.13 -0.27
N ALA A 227 36.71 18.74 -0.41
CA ALA A 227 37.13 17.66 -1.30
C ALA A 227 36.47 16.33 -0.92
N LYS A 228 36.48 15.96 0.38
CA LYS A 228 35.81 14.74 0.88
C LYS A 228 34.30 14.76 0.63
N LYS A 229 33.66 15.91 0.85
CA LYS A 229 32.22 16.08 0.58
C LYS A 229 31.91 15.86 -0.91
N THR A 230 32.72 16.43 -1.81
CA THR A 230 32.58 16.26 -3.25
C THR A 230 32.77 14.79 -3.66
N THR A 231 33.76 14.09 -3.12
CA THR A 231 33.96 12.66 -3.39
C THR A 231 32.78 11.83 -2.92
N ALA A 232 32.29 12.04 -1.69
CA ALA A 232 31.14 11.30 -1.15
C ALA A 232 29.88 11.52 -1.98
N GLU A 233 29.63 12.74 -2.43
CA GLU A 233 28.47 13.07 -3.27
C GLU A 233 28.60 12.43 -4.67
N ASN A 234 29.79 12.42 -5.26
CA ASN A 234 30.03 11.73 -6.53
C ASN A 234 29.87 10.21 -6.41
N THR A 235 30.31 9.60 -5.31
CA THR A 235 30.08 8.18 -5.03
C THR A 235 28.59 7.85 -4.85
N ARG A 236 27.83 8.71 -4.15
CA ARG A 236 26.36 8.58 -4.03
C ARG A 236 25.70 8.59 -5.40
N LYS A 237 26.04 9.57 -6.25
CA LYS A 237 25.51 9.67 -7.62
C LYS A 237 25.82 8.43 -8.46
N ALA A 238 27.06 7.94 -8.41
CA ALA A 238 27.45 6.73 -9.14
C ALA A 238 26.64 5.50 -8.70
N LYS A 239 26.34 5.37 -7.41
CA LYS A 239 25.51 4.28 -6.89
C LYS A 239 24.03 4.41 -7.30
N ASP A 240 23.52 5.63 -7.29
CA ASP A 240 22.15 5.91 -7.72
C ASP A 240 21.97 5.61 -9.22
N SER A 241 22.94 5.97 -10.07
CA SER A 241 22.94 5.66 -11.51
C SER A 241 23.10 4.17 -11.83
N TYR A 242 23.69 3.39 -10.93
CA TYR A 242 23.80 1.93 -11.10
C TYR A 242 22.52 1.18 -10.74
N ASN A 243 21.71 1.74 -9.82
CA ASN A 243 20.49 1.12 -9.32
C ASN A 243 19.21 1.59 -10.03
N SER A 244 19.33 2.55 -10.96
CA SER A 244 18.23 3.09 -11.79
C SER A 244 18.24 2.47 -13.18
#